data_AF-A0A838JC10-F1
#
_entry.id   AF-A0A838JC10-F1
#
_cell.length_a   1.000
_cell.length_b   1.000
_cell.length_c   1.000
_cell.angle_alpha   90.00
_cell.angle_beta   90.00
_cell.angle_gamma   90.00
#
_symmetry.space_group_name_H-M   'P 1'
#
loop_
_entity.id
_entity.type
_entity.pdbx_description
1 polymer ?
#
loop_
_entity_poly.entity_id
_entity_poly.type
_entity_poly.pdbx_seq_one_letter_code
_entity_poly.pdbx_strand_id
1 'polypeptide(L)'
;MIEQQRTLRDLSSQVSKGRMSRRTFLERSAALGIGSTAALTLLEACGNSASGTGTDLTYWNLFGGGDGARMIQMENSFSKSHPNINLQSITLAWGDPYYTKLAMSAAGGRPPNVAVSHMTRVATYAAQGLLEPFDLNELAKHGITEDKFLAPTWQRAHYKGQLYTIPLDTHPFVAYYNVDICKKAGLLDGSGNLKPIQGADNLMTALKAAKQASGGFGTVFEVQGVTAWRLFYTLYSQLGGLVLSPDGKELILDDAKAEQVLTYMADLT
;
A
#
# COMPACT_ATOMS: atom_id res chain seq x y z
N MET A 1 -53.58 -5.58 -9.24
CA MET A 1 -52.56 -5.60 -8.16
C MET A 1 -51.64 -6.83 -8.22
N ILE A 2 -52.16 -8.06 -8.31
CA ILE A 2 -51.35 -9.31 -8.40
C ILE A 2 -50.49 -9.34 -9.69
N GLU A 3 -51.04 -8.89 -10.81
CA GLU A 3 -50.36 -8.90 -12.11
C GLU A 3 -49.22 -7.86 -12.17
N GLN A 4 -49.41 -6.66 -11.62
CA GLN A 4 -48.35 -5.65 -11.46
C GLN A 4 -47.20 -6.15 -10.58
N GLN A 5 -47.51 -6.86 -9.49
CA GLN A 5 -46.48 -7.44 -8.63
C GLN A 5 -45.68 -8.55 -9.32
N ARG A 6 -46.32 -9.36 -10.19
CA ARG A 6 -45.64 -10.39 -10.98
C ARG A 6 -44.71 -9.77 -12.03
N THR A 7 -45.18 -8.77 -12.76
CA THR A 7 -44.38 -8.04 -13.76
C THR A 7 -43.19 -7.33 -13.11
N LEU A 8 -43.38 -6.78 -11.91
CA LEU A 8 -42.28 -6.16 -11.15
C LEU A 8 -41.21 -7.13 -10.70
N ARG A 9 -41.61 -8.32 -10.24
CA ARG A 9 -40.65 -9.38 -9.87
C ARG A 9 -39.84 -9.84 -11.08
N ASP A 10 -40.44 -9.89 -12.26
CA ASP A 10 -39.73 -10.27 -13.49
C ASP A 10 -38.74 -9.18 -13.94
N LEU A 11 -39.16 -7.90 -13.93
CA LEU A 11 -38.28 -6.77 -14.21
C LEU A 11 -37.10 -6.70 -13.22
N SER A 12 -37.36 -6.92 -11.93
CA SER A 12 -36.36 -7.00 -10.87
C SER A 12 -35.34 -8.12 -11.10
N SER A 13 -35.81 -9.33 -11.45
CA SER A 13 -34.97 -10.50 -11.78
C SER A 13 -34.09 -10.25 -13.01
N GLN A 14 -34.54 -9.46 -13.98
CA GLN A 14 -33.75 -9.11 -15.16
C GLN A 14 -32.63 -8.11 -14.86
N VAL A 15 -32.86 -7.18 -13.92
CA VAL A 15 -31.81 -6.26 -13.44
C VAL A 15 -30.75 -7.00 -12.63
N SER A 16 -31.15 -7.89 -11.70
CA SER A 16 -30.18 -8.63 -10.87
C SER A 16 -29.28 -9.56 -11.69
N LYS A 17 -29.79 -10.10 -12.80
CA LYS A 17 -29.02 -10.94 -13.74
C LYS A 17 -28.20 -10.14 -14.76
N GLY A 18 -28.14 -8.81 -14.65
CA GLY A 18 -27.40 -7.94 -15.57
C GLY A 18 -27.99 -7.86 -16.99
N ARG A 19 -29.21 -8.38 -17.21
CA ARG A 19 -29.89 -8.39 -18.52
C ARG A 19 -30.63 -7.09 -18.82
N MET A 20 -30.70 -6.17 -17.86
CA MET A 20 -31.37 -4.89 -17.99
C MET A 20 -30.59 -3.80 -17.25
N SER A 21 -30.42 -2.63 -17.88
CA SER A 21 -29.78 -1.48 -17.26
C SER A 21 -30.70 -0.85 -16.20
N ARG A 22 -30.10 -0.25 -15.16
CA ARG A 22 -30.84 0.46 -14.09
C ARG A 22 -31.73 1.58 -14.63
N ARG A 23 -31.28 2.26 -15.70
CA ARG A 23 -32.05 3.29 -16.41
C ARG A 23 -33.30 2.71 -17.07
N THR A 24 -33.15 1.59 -17.79
CA THR A 24 -34.26 0.89 -18.45
C THR A 24 -35.29 0.35 -17.45
N PHE A 25 -34.85 -0.06 -16.26
CA PHE A 25 -35.76 -0.49 -15.20
C PHE A 25 -36.59 0.66 -14.63
N LEU A 26 -35.99 1.83 -14.40
CA LEU A 26 -36.70 3.02 -13.92
C LEU A 26 -37.73 3.51 -14.95
N GLU A 27 -37.36 3.52 -16.23
CA GLU A 27 -38.26 3.86 -17.34
C GLU A 27 -39.46 2.91 -17.41
N ARG A 28 -39.23 1.60 -17.26
CA ARG A 28 -40.30 0.58 -17.27
C ARG A 28 -41.14 0.57 -15.99
N SER A 29 -40.55 0.91 -14.84
CA SER A 29 -41.28 0.99 -13.56
C SER A 29 -42.19 2.22 -13.51
N ALA A 30 -41.77 3.33 -14.13
CA ALA A 30 -42.60 4.51 -14.29
C ALA A 30 -43.84 4.24 -15.19
N ALA A 31 -43.67 3.47 -16.26
CA ALA A 31 -44.78 3.04 -17.13
C ALA A 31 -45.81 2.14 -16.40
N LEU A 32 -45.41 1.50 -15.28
CA LEU A 32 -46.29 0.69 -14.44
C LEU A 32 -46.96 1.49 -13.30
N GLY A 33 -46.76 2.82 -13.24
CA GLY A 33 -47.40 3.71 -12.27
C GLY A 33 -46.78 3.65 -10.87
N ILE A 34 -45.54 3.18 -10.74
CA ILE A 34 -44.86 3.02 -9.45
C ILE A 34 -44.13 4.32 -9.14
N GLY A 35 -44.41 4.89 -7.97
CA GLY A 35 -43.76 6.11 -7.50
C GLY A 35 -42.23 5.96 -7.48
N SER A 36 -41.53 7.01 -7.90
CA SER A 36 -40.07 7.06 -8.00
C SER A 36 -39.36 6.68 -6.70
N THR A 37 -39.96 6.97 -5.54
CA THR A 37 -39.47 6.56 -4.21
C THR A 37 -39.56 5.04 -3.96
N ALA A 38 -40.61 4.38 -4.44
CA ALA A 38 -40.75 2.92 -4.36
C ALA A 38 -39.82 2.21 -5.36
N ALA A 39 -39.56 2.81 -6.52
CA ALA A 39 -38.62 2.27 -7.50
C ALA A 39 -37.15 2.39 -7.04
N LEU A 40 -36.80 3.46 -6.31
CA LEU A 40 -35.46 3.66 -5.75
C LEU A 40 -35.15 2.68 -4.61
N THR A 41 -36.10 2.45 -3.70
CA THR A 41 -35.94 1.46 -2.60
C THR A 41 -35.80 0.03 -3.12
N LEU A 42 -36.50 -0.32 -4.21
CA LEU A 42 -36.33 -1.61 -4.91
C LEU A 42 -34.97 -1.72 -5.63
N LEU A 43 -34.39 -0.60 -6.08
CA LEU A 43 -33.07 -0.55 -6.71
C LEU A 43 -31.93 -0.69 -5.69
N GLU A 44 -32.09 -0.09 -4.51
CA GLU A 44 -31.16 -0.21 -3.39
C GLU A 44 -31.11 -1.66 -2.87
N ALA A 45 -32.26 -2.32 -2.78
CA ALA A 45 -32.34 -3.75 -2.43
C ALA A 45 -31.68 -4.67 -3.49
N CYS A 46 -31.57 -4.23 -4.74
CA CYS A 46 -30.91 -4.98 -5.82
C CYS A 46 -29.41 -4.64 -5.98
N GLY A 47 -28.89 -3.66 -5.25
CA GLY A 47 -27.46 -3.34 -5.21
C GLY A 47 -26.63 -4.37 -4.43
N ASN A 48 -27.28 -5.23 -3.64
CA ASN A 48 -26.63 -6.17 -2.72
C ASN A 48 -26.96 -7.65 -3.00
N SER A 49 -27.41 -7.98 -4.22
CA SER A 49 -27.69 -9.35 -4.62
C SER A 49 -26.47 -10.01 -5.26
N ALA A 50 -25.39 -10.15 -4.50
CA ALA A 50 -24.51 -11.31 -4.64
C ALA A 50 -25.15 -12.43 -3.82
N SER A 51 -25.84 -13.35 -4.49
CA SER A 51 -26.38 -14.56 -3.90
C SER A 51 -25.25 -15.55 -3.61
N GLY A 52 -24.38 -15.21 -2.66
CA GLY A 52 -23.53 -16.12 -1.92
C GLY A 52 -23.96 -16.02 -0.46
N THR A 53 -24.10 -17.14 0.24
CA THR A 53 -24.38 -17.17 1.69
C THR A 53 -23.17 -16.72 2.53
N GLY A 54 -22.26 -15.96 1.93
CA GLY A 54 -20.99 -15.59 2.50
C GLY A 54 -20.88 -14.11 2.83
N THR A 55 -20.06 -13.78 3.81
CA THR A 55 -19.72 -12.40 4.13
C THR A 55 -18.86 -11.81 3.00
N ASP A 56 -19.28 -10.71 2.40
CA ASP A 56 -18.46 -9.97 1.44
C ASP A 56 -17.30 -9.29 2.18
N LEU A 57 -16.07 -9.52 1.70
CA LEU A 57 -14.86 -8.88 2.24
C LEU A 57 -14.17 -8.11 1.11
N THR A 58 -14.21 -6.78 1.18
CA THR A 58 -13.53 -5.92 0.21
C THR A 58 -12.10 -5.62 0.65
N TYR A 59 -11.13 -5.89 -0.24
CA TYR A 59 -9.71 -5.69 0.01
C TYR A 59 -9.08 -4.84 -1.08
N TRP A 60 -8.43 -3.73 -0.71
CA TRP A 60 -7.74 -2.86 -1.67
C TRP A 60 -6.23 -2.92 -1.47
N ASN A 61 -5.48 -3.04 -2.57
CA ASN A 61 -4.03 -3.04 -2.54
C ASN A 61 -3.42 -2.29 -3.74
N LEU A 62 -2.10 -2.14 -3.70
CA LEU A 62 -1.31 -1.39 -4.68
C LEU A 62 -0.12 -2.20 -5.22
N PHE A 63 -0.13 -3.51 -5.01
CA PHE A 63 1.00 -4.37 -5.32
C PHE A 63 1.08 -4.69 -6.82
N GLY A 64 2.24 -4.42 -7.42
CA GLY A 64 2.57 -4.77 -8.80
C GLY A 64 3.75 -5.73 -8.86
N GLY A 65 4.15 -6.12 -10.08
CA GLY A 65 5.32 -6.97 -10.30
C GLY A 65 5.30 -8.28 -9.51
N GLY A 66 6.44 -8.64 -8.93
CA GLY A 66 6.59 -9.86 -8.13
C GLY A 66 5.73 -9.88 -6.86
N ASP A 67 5.58 -8.73 -6.19
CA ASP A 67 4.75 -8.62 -4.97
C ASP A 67 3.27 -8.81 -5.29
N GLY A 68 2.80 -8.25 -6.41
CA GLY A 68 1.43 -8.47 -6.89
C GLY A 68 1.14 -9.95 -7.16
N ALA A 69 2.07 -10.66 -7.81
CA ALA A 69 1.91 -12.09 -8.05
C ALA A 69 1.84 -12.90 -6.75
N ARG A 70 2.66 -12.56 -5.74
CA ARG A 70 2.62 -13.19 -4.41
C ARG A 70 1.33 -12.86 -3.66
N MET A 71 0.87 -11.61 -3.70
CA MET A 71 -0.38 -11.20 -3.05
C MET A 71 -1.57 -11.97 -3.64
N ILE A 72 -1.64 -12.12 -4.97
CA ILE A 72 -2.66 -12.94 -5.62
C ILE A 72 -2.63 -14.39 -5.12
N GLN A 73 -1.45 -14.98 -4.87
CA GLN A 73 -1.35 -16.32 -4.28
C GLN A 73 -1.89 -16.37 -2.85
N MET A 74 -1.64 -15.33 -2.04
CA MET A 74 -2.18 -15.21 -0.69
C MET A 74 -3.71 -15.06 -0.70
N GLU A 75 -4.24 -14.18 -1.56
CA GLU A 75 -5.69 -13.99 -1.76
C GLU A 75 -6.38 -15.30 -2.19
N ASN A 76 -5.79 -16.03 -3.15
CA ASN A 76 -6.32 -17.32 -3.57
C ASN A 76 -6.30 -18.37 -2.44
N SER A 77 -5.25 -18.36 -1.61
CA SER A 77 -5.15 -19.27 -0.46
C SER A 77 -6.18 -18.91 0.62
N PHE A 78 -6.45 -17.63 0.81
CA PHE A 78 -7.50 -17.14 1.70
C PHE A 78 -8.89 -17.59 1.21
N SER A 79 -9.23 -17.31 -0.05
CA SER A 79 -10.53 -17.69 -0.63
C SER A 79 -10.78 -19.20 -0.62
N LYS A 80 -9.72 -20.01 -0.78
CA LYS A 80 -9.81 -21.48 -0.68
C LYS A 80 -10.05 -21.96 0.75
N SER A 81 -9.41 -21.33 1.73
CA SER A 81 -9.54 -21.71 3.15
C SER A 81 -10.80 -21.15 3.81
N HIS A 82 -11.39 -20.09 3.23
CA HIS A 82 -12.59 -19.42 3.73
C HIS A 82 -13.68 -19.36 2.66
N PRO A 83 -14.26 -20.50 2.23
CA PRO A 83 -15.22 -20.55 1.13
C PRO A 83 -16.54 -19.81 1.42
N ASN A 84 -16.80 -19.48 2.68
CA ASN A 84 -17.93 -18.68 3.15
C ASN A 84 -17.63 -17.17 3.15
N ILE A 85 -16.44 -16.74 2.73
CA ILE A 85 -16.10 -15.32 2.59
C ILE A 85 -15.91 -15.03 1.10
N ASN A 86 -16.67 -14.06 0.59
CA ASN A 86 -16.52 -13.60 -0.78
C ASN A 86 -15.49 -12.46 -0.84
N LEU A 87 -14.22 -12.81 -1.08
CA LEU A 87 -13.14 -11.84 -1.20
C LEU A 87 -13.25 -11.04 -2.51
N GLN A 88 -13.45 -9.74 -2.39
CA GLN A 88 -13.50 -8.77 -3.49
C GLN A 88 -12.24 -7.91 -3.47
N SER A 89 -11.19 -8.35 -4.15
CA SER A 89 -9.90 -7.67 -4.22
C SER A 89 -9.84 -6.66 -5.36
N ILE A 90 -9.32 -5.46 -5.10
CA ILE A 90 -9.04 -4.42 -6.11
C ILE A 90 -7.60 -3.94 -5.96
N THR A 91 -6.82 -4.09 -7.03
CA THR A 91 -5.49 -3.48 -7.14
C THR A 91 -5.59 -2.18 -7.94
N LEU A 92 -5.05 -1.08 -7.41
CA LEU A 92 -4.91 0.18 -8.15
C LEU A 92 -3.44 0.56 -8.27
N ALA A 93 -3.13 1.38 -9.27
CA ALA A 93 -1.78 1.92 -9.44
C ALA A 93 -1.36 2.73 -8.20
N TRP A 94 -0.18 2.42 -7.68
CA TRP A 94 0.42 3.15 -6.57
C TRP A 94 0.61 4.64 -6.89
N GLY A 95 0.59 5.47 -5.85
CA GLY A 95 0.64 6.92 -5.94
C GLY A 95 -0.73 7.56 -5.71
N ASP A 96 -0.92 8.74 -6.29
CA ASP A 96 -2.15 9.53 -6.12
C ASP A 96 -3.43 8.79 -6.52
N PRO A 97 -3.48 7.97 -7.60
CA PRO A 97 -4.68 7.23 -7.96
C PRO A 97 -5.19 6.30 -6.85
N TYR A 98 -4.29 5.60 -6.16
CA TYR A 98 -4.64 4.73 -5.04
C TYR A 98 -5.04 5.55 -3.81
N TYR A 99 -4.18 6.46 -3.35
CA TYR A 99 -4.39 7.16 -2.07
C TYR A 99 -5.55 8.14 -2.09
N THR A 100 -5.77 8.84 -3.21
CA THR A 100 -6.92 9.73 -3.36
C THR A 100 -8.21 8.92 -3.30
N LYS A 101 -8.27 7.80 -4.02
CA LYS A 101 -9.47 6.94 -4.02
C LYS A 101 -9.72 6.33 -2.65
N LEU A 102 -8.70 5.83 -1.97
CA LEU A 102 -8.83 5.26 -0.62
C LEU A 102 -9.34 6.29 0.38
N ALA A 103 -8.72 7.47 0.45
CA ALA A 103 -9.11 8.53 1.37
C ALA A 103 -10.54 9.05 1.09
N MET A 104 -10.88 9.27 -0.19
CA MET A 104 -12.23 9.73 -0.58
C MET A 104 -13.30 8.67 -0.32
N SER A 105 -12.99 7.39 -0.51
CA SER A 105 -13.90 6.29 -0.17
C SER A 105 -14.17 6.22 1.33
N ALA A 106 -13.13 6.33 2.15
CA ALA A 106 -13.27 6.37 3.61
C ALA A 106 -14.07 7.60 4.06
N ALA A 107 -13.73 8.81 3.61
CA ALA A 107 -14.44 10.03 3.94
C ALA A 107 -15.90 10.02 3.46
N GLY A 108 -16.18 9.35 2.34
CA GLY A 108 -17.53 9.17 1.78
C GLY A 108 -18.33 8.03 2.40
N GLY A 109 -17.87 7.42 3.50
CA GLY A 109 -18.56 6.34 4.21
C GLY A 109 -18.64 5.02 3.44
N ARG A 110 -17.76 4.81 2.45
CA ARG A 110 -17.68 3.60 1.63
C ARG A 110 -16.22 3.11 1.49
N PRO A 111 -15.48 2.94 2.60
CA PRO A 111 -14.13 2.37 2.55
C PRO A 111 -14.20 0.88 2.15
N PRO A 112 -13.09 0.31 1.65
CA PRO A 112 -12.92 -1.14 1.70
C PRO A 112 -12.83 -1.60 3.16
N ASN A 113 -13.14 -2.87 3.42
CA ASN A 113 -12.99 -3.46 4.77
C ASN A 113 -11.52 -3.51 5.19
N VAL A 114 -10.62 -3.83 4.26
CA VAL A 114 -9.18 -3.87 4.48
C VAL A 114 -8.47 -3.16 3.33
N ALA A 115 -7.46 -2.36 3.65
CA ALA A 115 -6.62 -1.72 2.64
C ALA A 115 -5.15 -1.75 3.02
N VAL A 116 -4.29 -1.91 2.02
CA VAL A 116 -2.86 -1.70 2.17
C VAL A 116 -2.58 -0.21 2.21
N SER A 117 -1.72 0.24 3.12
CA SER A 117 -1.31 1.64 3.18
C SER A 117 0.14 1.75 3.60
N HIS A 118 0.86 2.72 3.05
CA HIS A 118 2.22 3.00 3.54
C HIS A 118 2.13 3.58 4.96
N MET A 119 3.06 3.15 5.82
CA MET A 119 3.15 3.57 7.23
C MET A 119 3.15 5.10 7.41
N THR A 120 3.69 5.84 6.45
CA THR A 120 3.73 7.31 6.47
C THR A 120 2.36 7.98 6.42
N ARG A 121 1.28 7.26 6.06
CA ARG A 121 -0.09 7.78 6.04
C ARG A 121 -0.84 7.57 7.35
N VAL A 122 -0.38 6.68 8.22
CA VAL A 122 -1.14 6.20 9.40
C VAL A 122 -1.52 7.36 10.31
N ALA A 123 -0.57 8.20 10.71
CA ALA A 123 -0.83 9.32 11.60
C ALA A 123 -1.87 10.30 11.03
N THR A 124 -1.77 10.62 9.73
CA THR A 124 -2.71 11.53 9.06
C THR A 124 -4.11 10.92 8.96
N TYR A 125 -4.21 9.66 8.53
CA TYR A 125 -5.51 8.99 8.35
C TYR A 125 -6.19 8.70 9.69
N ALA A 126 -5.45 8.29 10.71
CA ALA A 126 -5.98 8.12 12.06
C ALA A 126 -6.47 9.46 12.66
N ALA A 127 -5.69 10.54 12.49
CA ALA A 127 -6.10 11.88 12.94
C ALA A 127 -7.38 12.39 12.24
N GLN A 128 -7.60 11.99 10.99
CA GLN A 128 -8.79 12.33 10.18
C GLN A 128 -9.98 11.37 10.41
N GLY A 129 -9.83 10.34 11.26
CA GLY A 129 -10.87 9.35 11.49
C GLY A 129 -11.14 8.42 10.31
N LEU A 130 -10.16 8.26 9.41
CA LEU A 130 -10.28 7.41 8.21
C LEU A 130 -9.86 5.95 8.48
N LEU A 131 -9.35 5.65 9.67
CA LEU A 131 -8.95 4.31 10.10
C LEU A 131 -9.61 3.98 11.44
N GLU A 132 -9.94 2.71 11.62
CA GLU A 132 -10.38 2.16 12.90
C GLU A 132 -9.16 1.54 13.63
N PRO A 133 -9.02 1.75 14.95
CA PRO A 133 -7.98 1.08 15.72
C PRO A 133 -8.29 -0.41 15.85
N PHE A 134 -7.24 -1.24 15.83
CA PHE A 134 -7.35 -2.67 16.09
C PHE A 134 -7.53 -2.96 17.58
N ASP A 135 -8.33 -3.98 17.89
CA ASP A 135 -8.34 -4.60 19.21
C ASP A 135 -7.17 -5.59 19.32
N LEU A 136 -6.19 -5.27 20.16
CA LEU A 136 -5.01 -6.09 20.39
C LEU A 136 -5.37 -7.47 20.98
N ASN A 137 -6.41 -7.57 21.81
CA ASN A 137 -6.84 -8.85 22.37
C ASN A 137 -7.44 -9.75 21.29
N GLU A 138 -8.17 -9.16 20.34
CA GLU A 138 -8.68 -9.91 19.20
C GLU A 138 -7.54 -10.38 18.29
N LEU A 139 -6.61 -9.49 17.94
CA LEU A 139 -5.43 -9.84 17.15
C LEU A 139 -4.60 -10.97 17.80
N ALA A 140 -4.44 -10.93 19.12
CA ALA A 140 -3.70 -11.95 19.86
C ALA A 140 -4.32 -13.35 19.75
N LYS A 141 -5.65 -13.47 19.64
CA LYS A 141 -6.33 -14.77 19.40
C LYS A 141 -5.92 -15.39 18.06
N HIS A 142 -5.52 -14.57 17.11
CA HIS A 142 -5.03 -14.99 15.79
C HIS A 142 -3.49 -15.02 15.71
N GLY A 143 -2.80 -14.94 16.85
CA GLY A 143 -1.34 -15.00 16.94
C GLY A 143 -0.61 -13.72 16.52
N ILE A 144 -1.34 -12.63 16.27
CA ILE A 144 -0.76 -11.34 15.89
C ILE A 144 -0.46 -10.56 17.18
N THR A 145 0.83 -10.51 17.51
CA THR A 145 1.36 -9.96 18.76
C THR A 145 2.62 -9.15 18.46
N GLU A 146 2.94 -8.17 19.31
CA GLU A 146 4.06 -7.24 19.10
C GLU A 146 5.40 -7.96 18.86
N ASP A 147 5.66 -9.06 19.55
CA ASP A 147 6.90 -9.86 19.43
C ASP A 147 7.09 -10.50 18.05
N LYS A 148 6.07 -10.48 17.19
CA LYS A 148 6.16 -10.93 15.79
C LYS A 148 6.73 -9.87 14.86
N PHE A 149 6.93 -8.65 15.33
CA PHE A 149 7.33 -7.52 14.50
C PHE A 149 8.61 -6.87 15.02
N LEU A 150 9.34 -6.24 14.11
CA LEU A 150 10.44 -5.36 14.50
C LEU A 150 9.87 -4.17 15.29
N ALA A 151 10.40 -3.93 16.49
CA ALA A 151 9.90 -2.90 17.41
C ALA A 151 9.73 -1.51 16.75
N PRO A 152 10.69 -0.99 15.93
CA PRO A 152 10.50 0.31 15.28
C PRO A 152 9.32 0.33 14.30
N THR A 153 9.05 -0.80 13.63
CA THR A 153 7.94 -0.92 12.67
C THR A 153 6.61 -1.00 13.40
N TRP A 154 6.54 -1.79 14.47
CA TRP A 154 5.34 -1.91 15.32
C TRP A 154 4.96 -0.59 15.99
N GLN A 155 5.95 0.13 16.55
CA GLN A 155 5.74 1.44 17.16
C GLN A 155 5.16 2.45 16.16
N ARG A 156 5.62 2.44 14.92
CA ARG A 156 5.12 3.33 13.86
C ARG A 156 3.71 2.98 13.37
N ALA A 157 3.23 1.78 13.65
CA ALA A 157 1.85 1.38 13.36
C ALA A 157 0.85 1.94 14.37
N HIS A 158 1.33 2.57 15.46
CA HIS A 158 0.50 3.22 16.46
C HIS A 158 0.30 4.71 16.18
N TYR A 159 -0.88 5.22 16.54
CA TYR A 159 -1.16 6.64 16.65
C TYR A 159 -1.86 6.91 17.99
N LYS A 160 -1.34 7.87 18.77
CA LYS A 160 -1.83 8.19 20.13
C LYS A 160 -2.02 6.96 21.04
N GLY A 161 -1.11 5.99 20.94
CA GLY A 161 -1.11 4.78 21.77
C GLY A 161 -2.03 3.65 21.31
N GLN A 162 -2.75 3.80 20.20
CA GLN A 162 -3.59 2.75 19.62
C GLN A 162 -2.99 2.22 18.32
N LEU A 163 -3.09 0.91 18.08
CA LEU A 163 -2.63 0.28 16.84
C LEU A 163 -3.64 0.52 15.73
N TYR A 164 -3.21 1.10 14.60
CA TYR A 164 -4.09 1.40 13.46
C TYR A 164 -3.75 0.61 12.19
N THR A 165 -2.58 -0.02 12.15
CA THR A 165 -2.15 -0.86 11.01
C THR A 165 -1.41 -2.09 11.52
N ILE A 166 -1.37 -3.13 10.69
CA ILE A 166 -0.53 -4.31 10.93
C ILE A 166 0.60 -4.25 9.90
N PRO A 167 1.88 -4.25 10.33
CA PRO A 167 2.99 -4.27 9.39
C PRO A 167 2.95 -5.51 8.48
N LEU A 168 3.03 -5.30 7.17
CA LEU A 168 3.01 -6.38 6.16
C LEU A 168 4.40 -6.60 5.55
N ASP A 169 5.06 -5.52 5.14
CA ASP A 169 6.38 -5.54 4.53
C ASP A 169 7.22 -4.33 4.98
N THR A 170 8.54 -4.42 4.71
CA THR A 170 9.49 -3.32 4.88
C THR A 170 10.44 -3.29 3.70
N HIS A 171 10.73 -2.10 3.17
CA HIS A 171 11.58 -1.91 1.99
C HIS A 171 12.82 -1.09 2.32
N PRO A 172 13.83 -1.65 3.01
CA PRO A 172 15.08 -0.96 3.26
C PRO A 172 15.91 -0.82 1.97
N PHE A 173 16.78 0.20 1.92
CA PHE A 173 17.86 0.18 0.94
C PHE A 173 18.82 -0.97 1.29
N VAL A 174 19.12 -1.80 0.30
CA VAL A 174 20.05 -2.91 0.40
C VAL A 174 21.09 -2.80 -0.72
N ALA A 175 22.34 -3.14 -0.41
CA ALA A 175 23.41 -3.18 -1.39
C ALA A 175 23.53 -4.58 -1.98
N TYR A 176 23.19 -4.71 -3.26
CA TYR A 176 23.57 -5.87 -4.06
C TYR A 176 24.88 -5.58 -4.79
N TYR A 177 25.76 -6.58 -4.89
CA TYR A 177 27.03 -6.44 -5.57
C TYR A 177 27.32 -7.62 -6.50
N ASN A 178 28.06 -7.35 -7.57
CA ASN A 178 28.55 -8.39 -8.47
C ASN A 178 29.86 -8.96 -7.88
N VAL A 179 29.82 -10.24 -7.51
CA VAL A 179 30.93 -10.92 -6.83
C VAL A 179 32.21 -10.89 -7.68
N ASP A 180 32.13 -11.10 -8.99
CA ASP A 180 33.30 -11.13 -9.87
C ASP A 180 33.94 -9.74 -10.01
N ILE A 181 33.12 -8.69 -10.14
CA ILE A 181 33.61 -7.30 -10.17
C ILE A 181 34.27 -6.96 -8.83
N CYS A 182 33.63 -7.26 -7.70
CA CYS A 182 34.18 -6.99 -6.38
C CYS A 182 35.46 -7.78 -6.11
N LYS A 183 35.56 -9.03 -6.59
CA LYS A 183 36.78 -9.84 -6.50
C LYS A 183 37.92 -9.20 -7.29
N LYS A 184 37.66 -8.81 -8.54
CA LYS A 184 38.64 -8.13 -9.40
C LYS A 184 39.06 -6.77 -8.83
N ALA A 185 38.15 -6.07 -8.16
CA ALA A 185 38.40 -4.80 -7.48
C ALA A 185 39.08 -4.94 -6.10
N GLY A 186 39.33 -6.17 -5.61
CA GLY A 186 39.95 -6.40 -4.29
C GLY A 186 39.03 -6.06 -3.10
N LEU A 187 37.72 -5.99 -3.31
CA LEU A 187 36.72 -5.59 -2.32
C LEU A 187 36.20 -6.76 -1.47
N LEU A 188 36.58 -8.01 -1.77
CA LEU A 188 36.16 -9.17 -1.01
C LEU A 188 37.17 -9.53 0.09
N ASP A 189 36.67 -10.07 1.20
CA ASP A 189 37.46 -10.68 2.27
C ASP A 189 37.93 -12.11 1.91
N GLY A 190 38.65 -12.76 2.82
CA GLY A 190 39.16 -14.12 2.62
C GLY A 190 38.09 -15.20 2.53
N SER A 191 36.84 -14.90 2.92
CA SER A 191 35.68 -15.80 2.82
C SER A 191 34.85 -15.56 1.56
N GLY A 192 35.24 -14.58 0.73
CA GLY A 192 34.52 -14.21 -0.49
C GLY A 192 33.34 -13.25 -0.28
N ASN A 193 33.19 -12.68 0.92
CA ASN A 193 32.16 -11.68 1.21
C ASN A 193 32.68 -10.27 0.95
N LEU A 194 31.79 -9.33 0.65
CA LEU A 194 32.16 -7.92 0.56
C LEU A 194 32.73 -7.44 1.90
N LYS A 195 33.94 -6.86 1.89
CA LYS A 195 34.53 -6.22 3.06
C LYS A 195 33.56 -5.16 3.59
N PRO A 196 33.43 -4.98 4.91
CA PRO A 196 32.64 -3.88 5.46
C PRO A 196 33.11 -2.54 4.89
N ILE A 197 32.20 -1.79 4.29
CA ILE A 197 32.45 -0.45 3.78
C ILE A 197 31.76 0.52 4.75
N GLN A 198 32.54 1.30 5.48
CA GLN A 198 32.01 2.27 6.44
C GLN A 198 32.43 3.68 6.04
N GLY A 199 31.47 4.60 5.97
CA GLY A 199 31.71 6.00 5.64
C GLY A 199 31.67 6.28 4.13
N ALA A 200 31.31 7.53 3.81
CA ALA A 200 31.10 8.02 2.45
C ALA A 200 32.35 7.88 1.57
N ASP A 201 33.53 8.23 2.10
CA ASP A 201 34.81 8.20 1.36
C ASP A 201 35.25 6.79 0.99
N ASN A 202 35.07 5.84 1.92
CA ASN A 202 35.38 4.44 1.69
C ASN A 202 34.42 3.83 0.67
N LEU A 203 33.13 4.20 0.72
CA LEU A 203 32.17 3.80 -0.30
C LEU A 203 32.58 4.35 -1.66
N MET A 204 32.89 5.64 -1.75
CA MET A 204 33.34 6.26 -3.01
C MET A 204 34.61 5.59 -3.56
N THR A 205 35.56 5.24 -2.70
CA THR A 205 36.77 4.50 -3.08
C THR A 205 36.44 3.12 -3.62
N ALA A 206 35.53 2.38 -2.97
CA ALA A 206 35.08 1.07 -3.43
C ALA A 206 34.36 1.15 -4.79
N LEU A 207 33.48 2.15 -4.98
CA LEU A 207 32.78 2.36 -6.24
C LEU A 207 33.74 2.69 -7.39
N LYS A 208 34.77 3.50 -7.15
CA LYS A 208 35.83 3.80 -8.13
C LYS A 208 36.62 2.54 -8.50
N ALA A 209 36.97 1.70 -7.53
CA ALA A 209 37.65 0.42 -7.79
C ALA A 209 36.76 -0.53 -8.61
N ALA A 210 35.47 -0.62 -8.28
CA ALA A 210 34.50 -1.42 -9.03
C ALA A 210 34.34 -0.93 -10.48
N LYS A 211 34.28 0.40 -10.70
CA LYS A 211 34.26 1.02 -12.03
C LYS A 211 35.49 0.66 -12.86
N GLN A 212 36.69 0.74 -12.27
CA GLN A 212 37.92 0.34 -12.95
C GLN A 212 37.95 -1.16 -13.28
N ALA A 213 37.48 -2.01 -12.36
CA ALA A 213 37.43 -3.45 -12.56
C ALA A 213 36.41 -3.87 -13.63
N SER A 214 35.24 -3.24 -13.68
CA SER A 214 34.16 -3.58 -14.60
C SER A 214 34.35 -2.96 -16.00
N GLY A 215 35.03 -1.81 -16.10
CA GLY A 215 35.04 -0.99 -17.30
C GLY A 215 33.71 -0.26 -17.56
N GLY A 216 32.75 -0.36 -16.64
CA GLY A 216 31.42 0.25 -16.71
C GLY A 216 31.13 1.12 -15.49
N PHE A 217 29.88 1.13 -15.01
CA PHE A 217 29.53 1.86 -13.79
C PHE A 217 30.01 1.13 -12.53
N GLY A 218 30.39 1.89 -11.49
CA GLY A 218 30.76 1.36 -10.17
C GLY A 218 29.54 1.08 -9.29
N THR A 219 28.44 1.78 -9.52
CA THR A 219 27.13 1.61 -8.87
C THR A 219 26.02 1.92 -9.86
N VAL A 220 24.83 1.39 -9.60
CA VAL A 220 23.60 1.77 -10.30
C VAL A 220 22.51 1.91 -9.25
N PHE A 221 21.80 3.03 -9.28
CA PHE A 221 20.66 3.28 -8.42
C PHE A 221 19.64 4.16 -9.16
N GLU A 222 18.37 4.02 -8.81
CA GLU A 222 17.30 4.83 -9.38
C GLU A 222 17.37 6.26 -8.81
N VAL A 223 17.57 7.24 -9.70
CA VAL A 223 17.70 8.68 -9.35
C VAL A 223 16.47 9.50 -9.73
N GLN A 224 15.34 8.86 -10.03
CA GLN A 224 14.12 9.55 -10.45
C GLN A 224 13.02 9.44 -9.41
N GLY A 225 12.13 10.44 -9.42
CA GLY A 225 10.91 10.45 -8.61
C GLY A 225 11.16 10.28 -7.11
N VAL A 226 10.34 9.44 -6.46
CA VAL A 226 10.39 9.28 -5.00
C VAL A 226 11.67 8.60 -4.53
N THR A 227 12.35 7.81 -5.38
CA THR A 227 13.55 7.08 -4.97
C THR A 227 14.72 8.02 -4.72
N ALA A 228 14.86 9.08 -5.52
CA ALA A 228 15.84 10.14 -5.28
C ALA A 228 15.59 10.83 -3.93
N TRP A 229 14.33 11.16 -3.62
CA TRP A 229 13.96 11.73 -2.32
C TRP A 229 14.26 10.78 -1.17
N ARG A 230 13.97 9.48 -1.31
CA ARG A 230 14.27 8.46 -0.29
C ARG A 230 15.76 8.33 -0.05
N LEU A 231 16.59 8.40 -1.10
CA LEU A 231 18.05 8.36 -0.97
C LEU A 231 18.57 9.59 -0.22
N PHE A 232 18.15 10.79 -0.63
CA PHE A 232 18.48 12.03 0.06
C PHE A 232 18.09 11.95 1.54
N TYR A 233 16.84 11.60 1.83
CA TYR A 233 16.34 11.51 3.21
C TYR A 233 17.11 10.48 4.05
N THR A 234 17.50 9.35 3.44
CA THR A 234 18.27 8.29 4.11
C THR A 234 19.67 8.76 4.49
N LEU A 235 20.37 9.45 3.59
CA LEU A 235 21.71 9.98 3.84
C LEU A 235 21.67 11.17 4.81
N TYR A 236 20.68 12.06 4.65
CA TYR A 236 20.47 13.20 5.53
C TYR A 236 20.17 12.78 6.97
N SER A 237 19.36 11.73 7.15
CA SER A 237 19.07 11.15 8.47
C SER A 237 20.32 10.55 9.13
N GLN A 238 21.29 10.03 8.36
CA GLN A 238 22.57 9.53 8.91
C GLN A 238 23.44 10.65 9.49
N LEU A 239 23.26 11.89 9.01
CA LEU A 239 23.89 13.10 9.60
C LEU A 239 23.08 13.65 10.79
N GLY A 240 22.05 12.93 11.25
CA GLY A 240 21.12 13.40 12.27
C GLY A 240 20.26 14.59 11.83
N GLY A 241 20.06 14.76 10.51
CA GLY A 241 19.18 15.78 9.96
C GLY A 241 17.71 15.41 10.11
N LEU A 242 16.86 16.41 10.36
CA LEU A 242 15.40 16.29 10.37
C LEU A 242 14.82 17.32 9.40
N VAL A 243 13.86 16.92 8.55
CA VAL A 243 13.21 17.86 7.62
C VAL A 243 12.12 18.65 8.35
N LEU A 244 11.36 17.96 9.20
CA LEU A 244 10.26 18.54 9.98
C LEU A 244 10.54 18.39 11.48
N SER A 245 9.99 19.30 12.27
CA SER A 245 9.97 19.17 13.73
C SER A 245 9.34 17.84 14.16
N PRO A 246 9.65 17.31 15.36
CA PRO A 246 9.06 16.05 15.83
C PRO A 246 7.52 16.03 15.83
N ASP A 247 6.88 17.19 15.97
CA ASP A 247 5.42 17.34 15.89
C ASP A 247 4.89 17.62 14.48
N GLY A 248 5.78 17.69 13.47
CA GLY A 248 5.47 17.85 12.07
C GLY A 248 4.98 19.23 11.64
N LYS A 249 5.10 20.26 12.50
CA LYS A 249 4.51 21.59 12.26
C LYS A 249 5.47 22.60 11.64
N GLU A 250 6.78 22.41 11.79
CA GLU A 250 7.79 23.35 11.31
C GLU A 250 8.80 22.67 10.40
N LEU A 251 9.27 23.38 9.38
CA LEU A 251 10.42 22.98 8.57
C LEU A 251 11.69 23.32 9.36
N ILE A 252 12.49 22.32 9.72
CA ILE A 252 13.72 22.48 10.51
C ILE A 252 14.95 21.93 9.77
N LEU A 253 14.90 21.97 8.44
CA LEU A 253 15.96 21.49 7.57
C LEU A 253 17.24 22.32 7.77
N ASP A 254 18.31 21.63 8.14
CA ASP A 254 19.68 22.12 8.15
C ASP A 254 20.25 22.12 6.71
N ASP A 255 20.45 23.33 6.16
CA ASP A 255 20.94 23.55 4.80
C ASP A 255 22.35 22.99 4.59
N ALA A 256 23.24 23.10 5.57
CA ALA A 256 24.63 22.65 5.42
C ALA A 256 24.70 21.12 5.31
N LYS A 257 23.91 20.41 6.11
CA LYS A 257 23.76 18.94 5.98
C LYS A 257 23.09 18.55 4.67
N ALA A 258 22.10 19.32 4.22
CA ALA A 258 21.41 19.04 2.97
C ALA A 258 22.36 19.21 1.77
N GLU A 259 23.14 20.28 1.74
CA GLU A 259 24.17 20.54 0.74
C GLU A 259 25.23 19.42 0.72
N GLN A 260 25.71 18.99 1.89
CA GLN A 260 26.67 17.88 1.99
C GLN A 260 26.12 16.60 1.34
N VAL A 261 24.85 16.26 1.59
CA VAL A 261 24.22 15.07 1.01
C VAL A 261 23.99 15.22 -0.48
N LEU A 262 23.53 16.38 -0.95
CA LEU A 262 23.29 16.63 -2.37
C LEU A 262 24.59 16.60 -3.18
N THR A 263 25.67 17.18 -2.66
CA THR A 263 27.01 17.08 -3.25
C THR A 263 27.46 15.62 -3.32
N TYR A 264 27.31 14.85 -2.23
CA TYR A 264 27.64 13.43 -2.23
C TYR A 264 26.82 12.63 -3.26
N MET A 265 25.52 12.92 -3.39
CA MET A 265 24.66 12.27 -4.38
C MET A 265 25.05 12.64 -5.82
N ALA A 266 25.48 13.87 -6.08
CA ALA A 266 26.00 14.29 -7.37
C ALA A 266 27.32 13.57 -7.72
N ASP A 267 28.19 13.33 -6.73
CA ASP A 267 29.44 12.59 -6.92
C ASP A 267 29.24 11.08 -7.16
N LEU A 268 28.05 10.53 -6.85
CA LEU A 268 27.72 9.12 -7.09
C LEU A 268 27.40 8.81 -8.57
N THR A 269 27.07 9.81 -9.38
CA THR A 269 26.73 9.68 -10.81
C THR A 269 27.93 9.92 -11.72
#